data_AF-A0A0C9XU42-F1
#
_entry.id   AF-A0A0C9XU42-F1
#
_cell.length_a   1.000
_cell.length_b   1.000
_cell.length_c   1.000
_cell.angle_alpha   90.00
_cell.angle_beta   90.00
_cell.angle_gamma   90.00
#
_symmetry.space_group_name_H-M   'P 1'
#
loop_
_entity.id
_entity.type
_entity.pdbx_description
1 polymer ?
#
loop_
_entity_poly.entity_id
_entity_poly.type
_entity_poly.pdbx_seq_one_letter_code
_entity_poly.pdbx_strand_id
1 'polypeptide(L)'
;MDDMSVSSNTNKALQEFRDLPVALLKPAFDVLIPADCAPTAAFWAPYNDEERNIGMQACLLIWAVTDFKLVPWEFQLEATIVIMTGKDSLVDVGTGYGKTLCLIMPCLLDPENLSVIFSPLK
;
A
#
# COMPACT_ATOMS: atom_id res chain seq x y z
N MET A 1 11.28 28.11 -6.41
CA MET A 1 11.13 28.14 -4.93
C MET A 1 9.82 27.47 -4.46
N ASP A 2 9.05 26.82 -5.33
CA ASP A 2 7.74 26.21 -5.00
C ASP A 2 7.73 24.69 -4.77
N ASP A 3 8.81 23.96 -5.06
CA ASP A 3 8.81 22.48 -4.99
C ASP A 3 8.83 21.94 -3.55
N MET A 4 9.40 22.72 -2.62
CA MET A 4 9.65 22.27 -1.24
C MET A 4 8.41 22.41 -0.35
N SER A 5 7.45 23.26 -0.72
CA SER A 5 6.18 23.45 -0.01
C SER A 5 5.14 22.40 -0.42
N VAL A 6 5.12 22.00 -1.69
CA VAL A 6 4.24 20.95 -2.21
C VAL A 6 4.64 19.59 -1.63
N SER A 7 5.93 19.25 -1.62
CA SER A 7 6.41 17.97 -1.06
C SER A 7 6.17 17.85 0.45
N SER A 8 6.23 18.97 1.19
CA SER A 8 5.91 19.01 2.62
C SER A 8 4.42 18.75 2.88
N ASN A 9 3.52 19.33 2.08
CA ASN A 9 2.08 19.14 2.22
C ASN A 9 1.63 17.73 1.82
N THR A 10 2.19 17.16 0.75
CA THR A 10 1.88 15.79 0.33
C THR A 10 2.33 14.77 1.38
N ASN A 11 3.55 14.92 1.93
CA ASN A 11 4.01 14.02 2.99
C ASN A 11 3.14 14.11 4.25
N LYS A 12 2.67 15.31 4.60
CA LYS A 12 1.75 15.50 5.73
C LYS A 12 0.43 14.76 5.50
N ALA A 13 -0.17 14.89 4.31
CA ALA A 13 -1.41 14.19 3.98
C ALA A 13 -1.24 12.65 3.99
N LEU A 14 -0.11 12.14 3.49
CA LEU A 14 0.19 10.70 3.56
C LEU A 14 0.40 10.24 5.01
N GLN A 15 0.99 11.08 5.85
CA GLN A 15 1.16 10.77 7.26
C GLN A 15 -0.19 10.63 7.98
N GLU A 16 -1.20 11.42 7.62
CA GLU A 16 -2.55 11.29 8.18
C GLU A 16 -3.18 9.91 7.90
N PHE A 17 -2.89 9.30 6.74
CA PHE A 17 -3.31 7.93 6.44
C PHE A 17 -2.48 6.87 7.18
N ARG A 18 -1.20 7.15 7.44
CA ARG A 18 -0.33 6.26 8.24
C ARG A 18 -0.73 6.25 9.71
N ASP A 19 -1.09 7.41 10.24
CA ASP A 19 -1.46 7.60 11.64
C ASP A 19 -2.95 7.32 11.90
N LEU A 20 -3.69 6.90 10.87
CA LEU A 20 -5.12 6.64 10.99
C LEU A 20 -5.34 5.53 12.05
N PRO A 21 -6.13 5.79 13.10
CA PRO A 21 -6.40 4.80 14.13
C PRO A 21 -6.96 3.51 13.53
N VAL A 22 -6.52 2.36 14.04
CA VAL A 22 -6.96 1.03 13.55
C VAL A 22 -8.48 0.90 13.49
N ALA A 23 -9.19 1.45 14.47
CA ALA A 23 -10.66 1.44 14.51
C ALA A 23 -11.32 2.20 13.34
N LEU A 24 -10.60 3.14 12.70
CA LEU A 24 -11.07 3.94 11.58
C LEU A 24 -10.61 3.41 10.22
N LEU A 25 -9.66 2.46 10.16
CA LEU A 25 -9.14 1.92 8.89
C LEU A 25 -10.25 1.30 8.05
N LYS A 26 -11.02 0.36 8.63
CA LYS A 26 -12.10 -0.31 7.90
C LYS A 26 -13.21 0.66 7.46
N PRO A 27 -13.75 1.53 8.34
CA PRO A 27 -14.71 2.55 7.90
C PRO A 27 -14.18 3.46 6.79
N ALA A 28 -12.93 3.92 6.88
CA ALA A 28 -12.32 4.75 5.85
C ALA A 28 -12.17 4.00 4.53
N PHE A 29 -11.71 2.74 4.59
CA PHE A 29 -11.59 1.86 3.43
C PHE A 29 -12.95 1.67 2.74
N ASP A 30 -14.00 1.31 3.49
CA ASP A 30 -15.34 1.06 2.96
C ASP A 30 -15.97 2.32 2.33
N VAL A 31 -15.61 3.51 2.80
CA VAL A 31 -16.12 4.80 2.30
C VAL A 31 -15.32 5.31 1.09
N LEU A 32 -13.99 5.20 1.12
CA LEU A 32 -13.11 5.83 0.15
C LEU A 32 -12.79 4.94 -1.05
N ILE A 33 -12.76 3.61 -0.86
CA ILE A 33 -12.39 2.67 -1.91
C ILE A 33 -13.65 2.19 -2.65
N PRO A 34 -13.78 2.46 -3.96
CA PRO A 34 -14.92 2.00 -4.74
C PRO A 34 -15.03 0.46 -4.75
N ALA A 35 -16.24 -0.06 -4.57
CA ALA A 35 -16.49 -1.50 -4.45
C ALA A 35 -16.14 -2.31 -5.71
N ASP A 36 -16.07 -1.66 -6.88
CA ASP A 36 -15.71 -2.27 -8.16
C ASP A 36 -14.20 -2.49 -8.34
N CYS A 37 -13.37 -1.83 -7.54
CA CYS A 37 -11.91 -2.00 -7.54
C CYS A 37 -11.34 -2.49 -6.20
N ALA A 38 -12.17 -2.63 -5.16
CA ALA A 38 -11.77 -3.17 -3.87
C ALA A 38 -11.38 -4.66 -3.95
N PRO A 39 -10.38 -5.12 -3.17
CA PRO A 39 -10.09 -6.55 -3.02
C PRO A 39 -11.29 -7.33 -2.51
N THR A 40 -11.43 -8.56 -2.98
CA THR A 40 -12.60 -9.39 -2.73
C THR A 40 -12.69 -9.84 -1.26
N ALA A 41 -13.90 -10.18 -0.80
CA ALA A 41 -14.06 -10.81 0.51
C ALA A 41 -13.27 -12.13 0.63
N ALA A 42 -13.12 -12.86 -0.48
CA ALA A 42 -12.33 -14.08 -0.55
C ALA A 42 -10.83 -13.82 -0.30
N PHE A 43 -10.30 -12.71 -0.82
CA PHE A 43 -8.93 -12.28 -0.56
C PHE A 43 -8.68 -12.01 0.93
N TRP A 44 -9.63 -11.38 1.64
CA TRP A 44 -9.46 -11.06 3.06
C TRP A 44 -9.66 -12.24 4.02
N ALA A 45 -10.32 -13.30 3.58
CA ALA A 45 -10.67 -14.46 4.40
C ALA A 45 -9.49 -15.10 5.15
N PRO A 46 -8.30 -15.34 4.53
CA PRO A 46 -7.17 -15.98 5.22
C PRO A 46 -6.41 -15.07 6.18
N TYR A 47 -6.54 -13.75 6.07
CA TYR A 47 -5.76 -12.79 6.85
C TYR A 47 -6.36 -12.53 8.23
N ASN A 48 -5.49 -12.40 9.23
CA ASN A 48 -5.86 -11.93 10.56
C ASN A 48 -6.11 -10.40 10.58
N ASP A 49 -6.52 -9.85 11.73
CA ASP A 49 -6.87 -8.43 11.83
C ASP A 49 -5.69 -7.49 11.56
N GLU A 50 -4.48 -7.84 12.02
CA GLU A 50 -3.26 -7.06 11.76
C GLU A 50 -2.92 -7.03 10.27
N GLU A 51 -2.94 -8.19 9.63
CA GLU A 51 -2.68 -8.34 8.20
C GLU A 51 -3.71 -7.60 7.35
N ARG A 52 -4.99 -7.63 7.75
CA ARG A 52 -6.06 -6.86 7.11
C ARG A 52 -5.84 -5.36 7.27
N ASN A 53 -5.43 -4.90 8.44
CA ASN A 53 -5.16 -3.49 8.69
C ASN A 53 -4.03 -2.98 7.79
N ILE A 54 -2.94 -3.74 7.65
CA ILE A 54 -1.84 -3.44 6.72
C ILE A 54 -2.36 -3.32 5.29
N GLY A 55 -3.14 -4.30 4.83
CA GLY A 55 -3.69 -4.30 3.47
C GLY A 55 -4.63 -3.13 3.21
N MET A 56 -5.53 -2.81 4.14
CA MET A 56 -6.44 -1.66 4.03
C MET A 56 -5.68 -0.34 4.01
N GLN A 57 -4.66 -0.21 4.87
CA GLN A 57 -3.81 0.98 4.90
C GLN A 57 -3.03 1.15 3.60
N ALA A 58 -2.52 0.06 3.02
CA ALA A 58 -1.85 0.06 1.72
C ALA A 58 -2.79 0.56 0.60
N CYS A 59 -4.03 0.07 0.58
CA CYS A 59 -5.05 0.53 -0.36
C CYS A 59 -5.34 2.02 -0.20
N LEU A 60 -5.55 2.50 1.02
CA LEU A 60 -5.82 3.91 1.30
C LEU A 60 -4.66 4.82 0.88
N LEU A 61 -3.42 4.42 1.18
CA LEU A 61 -2.24 5.16 0.79
C LEU A 61 -2.13 5.22 -0.74
N ILE A 62 -2.17 4.09 -1.45
CA ILE A 62 -2.08 4.08 -2.91
C ILE A 62 -3.22 4.88 -3.56
N TRP A 63 -4.43 4.75 -3.03
CA TRP A 63 -5.56 5.55 -3.45
C TRP A 63 -5.26 7.06 -3.33
N ALA A 64 -4.70 7.49 -2.21
CA ALA A 64 -4.31 8.89 -2.01
C ALA A 64 -3.14 9.34 -2.91
N VAL A 65 -2.06 8.56 -3.01
CA VAL A 65 -0.87 8.98 -3.80
C VAL A 65 -1.17 9.05 -5.30
N THR A 66 -2.15 8.27 -5.76
CA THR A 66 -2.53 8.19 -7.17
C THR A 66 -3.65 9.16 -7.54
N ASP A 67 -4.00 10.10 -6.64
CA ASP A 67 -5.09 11.05 -6.87
C ASP A 67 -6.41 10.31 -7.15
N PHE A 68 -6.69 9.31 -6.32
CA PHE A 68 -7.92 8.52 -6.28
C PHE A 68 -8.18 7.72 -7.56
N LYS A 69 -7.14 7.08 -8.11
CA LYS A 69 -7.21 6.36 -9.39
C LYS A 69 -6.93 4.88 -9.32
N LEU A 70 -6.13 4.43 -8.34
CA LEU A 70 -5.65 3.06 -8.31
C LEU A 70 -5.86 2.43 -6.93
N VAL A 71 -6.27 1.17 -6.95
CA VAL A 71 -6.25 0.25 -5.82
C VAL A 71 -5.30 -0.88 -6.18
N PRO A 72 -4.39 -1.31 -5.28
CA PRO A 72 -3.47 -2.40 -5.56
C PRO A 72 -4.21 -3.71 -5.87
N TRP A 73 -3.67 -4.50 -6.80
CA TRP A 73 -4.17 -5.84 -7.05
C TRP A 73 -3.86 -6.77 -5.86
N GLU A 74 -4.68 -7.80 -5.70
CA GLU A 74 -4.60 -8.75 -4.59
C GLU A 74 -3.21 -9.36 -4.42
N PHE A 75 -2.53 -9.74 -5.52
CA PHE A 75 -1.16 -10.29 -5.44
C PHE A 75 -0.14 -9.27 -4.93
N GLN A 76 -0.35 -7.98 -5.21
CA GLN A 76 0.53 -6.90 -4.77
C GLN A 76 0.33 -6.65 -3.27
N LEU A 77 -0.93 -6.74 -2.81
CA LEU A 77 -1.26 -6.68 -1.39
C LEU A 77 -0.72 -7.87 -0.62
N GLU A 78 -0.84 -9.10 -1.16
CA GLU A 78 -0.27 -10.30 -0.55
C GLU A 78 1.24 -10.15 -0.32
N ALA A 79 1.98 -9.74 -1.36
CA ALA A 79 3.42 -9.47 -1.24
C ALA A 79 3.71 -8.42 -0.17
N THR A 80 2.92 -7.34 -0.13
CA THR A 80 3.09 -6.24 0.83
C THR A 80 2.82 -6.70 2.26
N ILE A 81 1.70 -7.39 2.51
CA ILE A 81 1.33 -7.89 3.84
C ILE A 81 2.40 -8.84 4.39
N VAL A 82 2.92 -9.73 3.54
CA VAL A 82 4.01 -10.65 3.91
C VAL A 82 5.27 -9.88 4.31
N ILE A 83 5.70 -8.90 3.51
CA ILE A 83 6.89 -8.08 3.82
C ILE A 83 6.69 -7.29 5.12
N MET A 84 5.53 -6.64 5.28
CA MET A 84 5.23 -5.81 6.45
C MET A 84 5.05 -6.62 7.75
N THR A 85 4.80 -7.93 7.64
CA THR A 85 4.79 -8.86 8.79
C THR A 85 6.15 -9.54 9.03
N GLY A 86 7.22 -9.04 8.39
CA GLY A 86 8.58 -9.50 8.62
C GLY A 86 8.91 -10.85 7.97
N LYS A 87 8.17 -11.23 6.91
CA LYS A 87 8.36 -12.48 6.17
C LYS A 87 8.94 -12.20 4.78
N ASP A 88 9.68 -13.17 4.26
CA ASP A 88 10.17 -13.14 2.87
C ASP A 88 9.05 -13.49 1.89
N SER A 89 9.11 -12.90 0.69
CA SER A 89 8.15 -13.15 -0.39
C SER A 89 8.85 -13.47 -1.71
N LEU A 90 8.34 -14.47 -2.45
CA LEU A 90 8.72 -14.76 -3.83
C LEU A 90 7.52 -14.47 -4.73
N VAL A 91 7.66 -13.46 -5.59
CA VAL A 91 6.59 -12.99 -6.47
C VAL A 91 6.96 -13.33 -7.92
N ASP A 92 6.33 -14.36 -8.47
CA ASP A 92 6.49 -14.77 -9.88
C ASP A 92 5.33 -14.27 -10.73
N VAL A 93 5.57 -13.18 -11.46
CA VAL A 93 4.58 -12.55 -12.35
C VAL A 93 5.28 -11.93 -13.56
N GLY A 94 4.58 -11.90 -14.70
CA GLY A 94 5.07 -11.31 -15.94
C GLY A 94 5.43 -9.83 -15.83
N THR A 95 6.21 -9.32 -16.77
CA THR A 95 6.46 -7.87 -16.90
C THR A 95 5.16 -7.13 -17.23
N GLY A 96 5.03 -5.87 -16.78
CA GLY A 96 3.83 -5.07 -17.02
C GLY A 96 2.69 -5.27 -16.00
N TYR A 97 2.78 -6.27 -15.11
CA TYR A 97 1.79 -6.52 -14.06
C TYR A 97 1.97 -5.64 -12.80
N GLY A 98 2.88 -4.66 -12.83
CA GLY A 98 3.06 -3.74 -11.72
C GLY A 98 3.87 -4.30 -10.53
N LYS A 99 4.78 -5.26 -10.74
CA LYS A 99 5.68 -5.79 -9.68
C LYS A 99 6.43 -4.71 -8.91
N THR A 100 6.78 -3.60 -9.56
CA THR A 100 7.43 -2.47 -8.90
C THR A 100 6.61 -1.94 -7.73
N LEU A 101 5.27 -2.01 -7.82
CA LEU A 101 4.40 -1.56 -6.75
C LEU A 101 4.54 -2.43 -5.50
N CYS A 102 4.84 -3.74 -5.63
CA CYS A 102 5.15 -4.62 -4.49
C CYS A 102 6.40 -4.17 -3.73
N LEU A 103 7.35 -3.49 -4.39
CA LEU A 103 8.57 -2.95 -3.76
C LEU A 103 8.32 -1.58 -3.14
N ILE A 104 7.47 -0.76 -3.77
CA ILE A 104 7.21 0.62 -3.35
C ILE A 104 6.22 0.67 -2.17
N MET A 105 5.20 -0.19 -2.14
CA MET A 105 4.17 -0.14 -1.10
C MET A 105 4.71 -0.30 0.34
N PRO A 106 5.64 -1.25 0.63
CA PRO A 106 6.27 -1.31 1.95
C PRO A 106 6.95 0.02 2.34
N CYS A 107 7.66 0.66 1.40
CA CYS A 107 8.29 1.97 1.63
C CYS A 107 7.26 3.08 1.91
N LEU A 108 6.07 2.99 1.32
CA LEU A 108 5.00 3.96 1.54
C LEU A 108 4.33 3.75 2.90
N LEU A 109 4.18 2.50 3.34
CA LEU A 109 3.60 2.17 4.64
C LEU A 109 4.54 2.55 5.79
N ASP A 110 5.83 2.27 5.63
CA ASP A 110 6.85 2.55 6.63
C ASP A 110 8.01 3.37 6.02
N PRO A 111 7.87 4.70 5.99
CA PRO A 111 8.85 5.59 5.38
C PRO A 111 10.15 5.71 6.19
N GLU A 112 10.17 5.27 7.45
CA GLU A 112 11.36 5.30 8.31
C GLU A 112 12.27 4.10 8.06
N ASN A 113 11.78 3.06 7.37
CA ASN A 113 12.53 1.87 7.05
C ASN A 113 13.35 2.02 5.76
N LEU A 114 14.57 1.47 5.76
CA LEU A 114 15.46 1.48 4.61
C LEU A 114 15.15 0.33 3.65
N SER A 115 14.79 0.67 2.41
CA SER A 115 14.61 -0.31 1.33
C SER A 115 15.74 -0.22 0.31
N VAL A 116 16.29 -1.39 -0.07
CA VAL A 116 17.34 -1.50 -1.09
C VAL A 116 16.85 -2.37 -2.24
N ILE A 117 16.78 -1.79 -3.44
CA ILE A 117 16.32 -2.49 -4.65
C ILE A 117 17.53 -2.82 -5.52
N PHE A 118 17.72 -4.11 -5.81
CA PHE A 118 18.75 -4.58 -6.71
C PHE A 118 18.13 -4.89 -8.08
N SER A 119 18.70 -4.29 -9.13
CA SER A 119 18.34 -4.58 -10.52
C SER A 119 19.59 -4.94 -11.31
N PRO A 120 19.55 -5.95 -12.19
CA PRO A 120 20.67 -6.25 -13.09
C PRO A 120 20.84 -5.19 -14.18
N LEU A 121 19.83 -4.33 -14.38
CA LEU A 121 19.87 -3.22 -15.32
C LEU A 121 20.46 -1.98 -14.63
N LYS A 122 21.42 -1.34 -15.30
CA LYS A 122 22.04 -0.07 -14.91
C LYS A 122 21.25 1.12 -15.45
#